data_AF-A0AAE3XH45-F1
#
_entry.id   AF-A0AAE3XH45-F1
#
_cell.length_a   1.000
_cell.length_b   1.000
_cell.length_c   1.000
_cell.angle_alpha   90.00
_cell.angle_beta   90.00
_cell.angle_gamma   90.00
#
_symmetry.space_group_name_H-M   'P 1'
#
loop_
_entity.id
_entity.type
_entity.pdbx_description
1 polymer ?
#
loop_
_entity_poly.entity_id
_entity_poly.type
_entity_poly.pdbx_seq_one_letter_code
_entity_poly.pdbx_strand_id
1 'polypeptide(L)'
;MTAPTSRTDKGTRGFDIDLHVTFTRPLPEAQARAALLALPGFTVDLYRPHPNPTGQRPTQTPEEAPGVPSARLTGPLTDPDAIRAGLAALLGGDARYVEVGLRGFLRSAQGQTEWMPWRRNVVLPRADVARVTFEESIRFVLE
;
A
#
# COMPACT_ATOMS: atom_id res chain seq x y z
N MET A 1 -21.92 -32.71 -33.92
CA MET A 1 -21.52 -32.74 -32.50
C MET A 1 -20.70 -31.49 -32.22
N THR A 2 -21.29 -30.50 -31.55
CA THR A 2 -20.65 -29.22 -31.26
C THR A 2 -19.84 -29.38 -29.97
N ALA A 3 -18.52 -29.27 -30.05
CA ALA A 3 -17.66 -29.36 -28.86
C ALA A 3 -17.90 -28.16 -27.93
N PRO A 4 -18.02 -28.34 -26.61
CA PRO A 4 -18.12 -27.21 -25.69
C PRO A 4 -16.75 -26.50 -25.61
N THR A 5 -16.67 -25.28 -26.15
CA THR A 5 -15.53 -24.40 -25.92
C THR A 5 -15.61 -23.85 -24.49
N SER A 6 -14.96 -24.51 -23.53
CA SER A 6 -14.72 -23.93 -22.22
C SER A 6 -13.67 -22.83 -22.35
N ARG A 7 -14.12 -21.57 -22.48
CA ARG A 7 -13.22 -20.43 -22.45
C ARG A 7 -12.72 -20.24 -21.02
N THR A 8 -11.50 -20.67 -20.74
CA THR A 8 -10.82 -20.34 -19.48
C THR A 8 -10.36 -18.88 -19.56
N ASP A 9 -10.98 -17.98 -18.81
CA ASP A 9 -10.49 -16.63 -18.67
C ASP A 9 -9.17 -16.66 -17.88
N LYS A 10 -8.06 -16.36 -18.57
CA LYS A 10 -6.73 -16.36 -17.98
C LYS A 10 -6.52 -15.12 -17.12
N GLY A 11 -5.94 -15.29 -15.93
CA GLY A 11 -5.48 -14.18 -15.12
C GLY A 11 -4.33 -13.41 -15.76
N THR A 12 -4.14 -12.17 -15.36
CA THR A 12 -3.07 -11.27 -15.84
C THR A 12 -1.95 -11.20 -14.82
N ARG A 13 -0.71 -11.29 -15.28
CA ARG A 13 0.48 -11.05 -14.47
C ARG A 13 0.99 -9.63 -14.73
N GLY A 14 1.55 -9.00 -13.72
CA GLY A 14 2.12 -7.67 -13.85
C GLY A 14 2.85 -7.24 -12.60
N PHE A 15 3.16 -5.96 -12.56
CA PHE A 15 3.80 -5.31 -11.44
C PHE A 15 3.07 -4.01 -11.13
N ASP A 16 2.79 -3.79 -9.86
CA ASP A 16 2.24 -2.56 -9.34
C ASP A 16 3.15 -2.08 -8.21
N ILE A 17 3.21 -0.76 -8.01
CA ILE A 17 3.74 -0.21 -6.76
C ILE A 17 2.92 -0.77 -5.61
N ASP A 18 3.61 -1.25 -4.60
CA ASP A 18 3.07 -1.66 -3.32
C ASP A 18 3.79 -0.84 -2.24
N LEU A 19 3.04 0.05 -1.60
CA LEU A 19 3.55 1.00 -0.62
C LEU A 19 2.79 0.84 0.69
N HIS A 20 3.50 0.69 1.80
CA HIS A 20 2.93 0.59 3.14
C HIS A 20 3.48 1.73 3.99
N VAL A 21 2.60 2.64 4.39
CA VAL A 21 2.91 3.75 5.29
C VAL A 21 2.56 3.35 6.71
N THR A 22 3.49 3.53 7.64
CA THR A 22 3.20 3.52 9.08
C THR A 22 3.31 4.94 9.61
N PHE A 23 2.25 5.45 10.23
CA PHE A 23 2.21 6.81 10.76
C PHE A 23 2.96 6.91 12.10
N THR A 24 3.45 8.11 12.42
CA THR A 24 4.15 8.42 13.68
C THR A 24 3.25 8.22 14.90
N ARG A 25 1.96 8.48 14.73
CA ARG A 25 0.86 8.21 15.66
C ARG A 25 -0.38 7.83 14.85
N PRO A 26 -1.34 7.09 15.42
CA PRO A 26 -2.62 6.86 14.76
C PRO A 26 -3.29 8.18 14.38
N LEU A 27 -3.70 8.32 13.12
CA LEU A 27 -4.31 9.54 12.59
C LEU A 27 -5.83 9.41 12.46
N PRO A 28 -6.61 10.49 12.64
CA PRO A 28 -8.00 10.51 12.18
C PRO A 28 -8.06 10.16 10.69
N GLU A 29 -9.12 9.44 10.26
CA GLU A 29 -9.22 8.97 8.87
C GLU A 29 -9.08 10.10 7.84
N ALA A 30 -9.74 11.24 8.08
CA ALA A 30 -9.66 12.39 7.19
C ALA A 30 -8.21 12.89 7.05
N GLN A 31 -7.46 12.92 8.15
CA GLN A 31 -6.05 13.31 8.15
C GLN A 31 -5.18 12.26 7.46
N ALA A 32 -5.41 10.96 7.72
CA ALA A 32 -4.69 9.88 7.04
C ALA A 32 -4.89 9.95 5.51
N ARG A 33 -6.13 10.16 5.04
CA ARG A 33 -6.41 10.33 3.62
C ARG A 33 -5.73 11.58 3.04
N ALA A 34 -5.78 12.69 3.77
CA ALA A 34 -5.14 13.93 3.33
C ALA A 34 -3.62 13.78 3.20
N ALA A 35 -2.96 13.12 4.15
CA ALA A 35 -1.52 12.84 4.07
C ALA A 35 -1.15 12.00 2.83
N LEU A 36 -2.01 11.04 2.47
CA LEU A 36 -1.79 10.14 1.34
C LEU A 36 -2.08 10.78 -0.04
N LEU A 37 -2.72 11.95 -0.10
CA LEU A 37 -2.95 12.68 -1.36
C LEU A 37 -1.65 13.10 -2.06
N ALA A 38 -0.52 13.11 -1.35
CA ALA A 38 0.81 13.30 -1.94
C ALA A 38 1.18 12.23 -2.98
N LEU A 39 0.44 11.10 -3.00
CA LEU A 39 0.63 9.99 -3.93
C LEU A 39 -0.69 9.75 -4.71
N PRO A 40 -1.01 10.59 -5.71
CA PRO A 40 -2.25 10.45 -6.47
C PRO A 40 -2.23 9.22 -7.38
N GLY A 41 -3.42 8.70 -7.71
CA GLY A 41 -3.58 7.59 -8.66
C GLY A 41 -3.42 6.19 -8.07
N PHE A 42 -3.17 6.07 -6.76
CA PHE A 42 -3.14 4.78 -6.07
C PHE A 42 -4.48 4.45 -5.42
N THR A 43 -4.78 3.15 -5.37
CA THR A 43 -5.81 2.60 -4.50
C THR A 43 -5.31 2.67 -3.06
N VAL A 44 -6.13 3.23 -2.15
CA VAL A 44 -5.78 3.42 -0.75
C VAL A 44 -6.60 2.49 0.15
N ASP A 45 -5.92 1.60 0.85
CA ASP A 45 -6.48 0.74 1.89
C ASP A 45 -5.99 1.21 3.26
N LEU A 46 -6.91 1.71 4.09
CA LEU A 46 -6.58 2.15 5.46
C LEU A 46 -6.71 0.97 6.43
N TYR A 47 -5.64 0.65 7.15
CA TYR A 47 -5.68 -0.38 8.18
C TYR A 47 -6.21 0.21 9.48
N ARG A 48 -7.41 -0.21 9.88
CA ARG A 48 -7.98 0.16 11.18
C ARG A 48 -7.70 -0.94 12.19
N PRO A 49 -7.35 -0.59 13.45
CA PRO A 49 -7.41 -1.55 14.54
C PRO A 49 -8.84 -2.11 14.61
N HIS A 50 -8.98 -3.42 14.79
CA HIS A 50 -10.29 -4.02 14.93
C HIS A 50 -10.98 -3.34 16.13
N PRO A 51 -12.21 -2.78 15.98
CA PRO A 51 -12.87 -2.03 17.05
C PRO A 51 -13.17 -2.91 18.27
N ASN A 52 -12.98 -4.22 18.14
CA ASN A 52 -13.32 -5.18 19.15
C ASN A 52 -12.47 -6.45 19.04
N PRO A 53 -11.20 -6.45 19.47
CA PRO A 53 -10.33 -7.61 19.34
C PRO A 53 -10.73 -8.78 20.24
N THR A 54 -11.57 -8.53 21.27
CA THR A 54 -12.00 -9.50 22.29
C THR A 54 -13.50 -9.83 22.24
N GLY A 55 -14.27 -9.32 21.27
CA GLY A 55 -15.68 -9.66 21.08
C GLY A 55 -16.69 -8.93 22.01
N GLN A 56 -16.26 -7.94 22.79
CA GLN A 56 -17.13 -7.09 23.61
C GLN A 56 -17.84 -6.01 22.80
N ARG A 57 -19.17 -6.06 22.71
CA ARG A 57 -19.99 -5.17 21.88
C ARG A 57 -19.49 -3.71 21.89
N PRO A 58 -19.15 -3.11 20.74
CA PRO A 58 -18.50 -1.81 20.71
C PRO A 58 -19.47 -0.75 21.24
N THR A 59 -19.10 -0.10 22.34
CA THR A 59 -19.80 1.05 22.94
C THR A 59 -19.31 2.39 22.40
N GLN A 60 -18.29 2.39 21.54
CA GLN A 60 -17.63 3.60 21.07
C GLN A 60 -18.40 4.26 19.91
N THR A 61 -18.66 5.55 20.06
CA THR A 61 -19.14 6.42 18.98
C THR A 61 -18.06 6.60 17.90
N PRO A 62 -18.41 6.99 16.66
CA PRO A 62 -17.44 7.22 15.57
C PRO A 62 -16.31 8.21 15.92
N GLU A 63 -16.55 9.07 16.91
CA GLU A 63 -15.63 10.09 17.41
C GLU A 63 -14.53 9.52 18.33
N GLU A 64 -14.77 8.34 18.92
CA GLU A 64 -13.84 7.62 19.81
C GLU A 64 -13.12 6.46 19.11
N ALA A 65 -13.34 6.28 17.81
CA ALA A 65 -12.72 5.21 17.05
C ALA A 65 -11.18 5.36 17.09
N PRO A 66 -10.44 4.27 17.36
CA PRO A 66 -8.98 4.34 17.35
C PRO A 66 -8.50 4.79 15.97
N GLY A 67 -7.58 5.77 15.95
CA GLY A 67 -7.04 6.33 14.72
C GLY A 67 -6.41 5.27 13.81
N VAL A 68 -6.15 5.64 12.56
CA VAL A 68 -5.51 4.81 11.54
C VAL A 68 -3.99 4.78 11.79
N PRO A 69 -3.39 3.65 12.21
CA PRO A 69 -1.94 3.54 12.40
C PRO A 69 -1.16 3.39 11.09
N SER A 70 -1.76 2.81 10.06
CA SER A 70 -1.07 2.53 8.79
C SER A 70 -2.03 2.45 7.61
N ALA A 71 -1.45 2.56 6.41
CA ALA A 71 -2.19 2.48 5.16
C ALA A 71 -1.35 1.79 4.08
N ARG A 72 -2.03 1.10 3.16
CA ARG A 72 -1.43 0.51 1.97
C ARG A 72 -1.91 1.25 0.73
N LEU A 73 -0.99 1.50 -0.19
CA LEU A 73 -1.22 2.14 -1.46
C LEU A 73 -0.74 1.21 -2.57
N THR A 74 -1.62 0.91 -3.53
CA THR A 74 -1.29 0.04 -4.65
C THR A 74 -1.74 0.61 -5.99
N GLY A 75 -0.97 0.37 -7.03
CA GLY A 75 -1.31 0.81 -8.39
C GLY A 75 -0.09 0.89 -9.32
N PRO A 76 -0.29 1.28 -10.59
CA PRO A 76 0.77 1.25 -11.58
C PRO A 76 1.89 2.25 -11.27
N LEU A 77 3.12 1.92 -11.65
CA LEU A 77 4.23 2.86 -11.68
C LEU A 77 4.02 3.85 -12.83
N THR A 78 3.59 5.07 -12.52
CA THR A 78 3.34 6.13 -13.51
C THR A 78 4.54 7.07 -13.65
N ASP A 79 4.96 7.68 -12.53
CA ASP A 79 6.08 8.62 -12.47
C ASP A 79 6.96 8.33 -11.24
N PRO A 80 8.15 7.73 -11.44
CA PRO A 80 9.09 7.44 -10.35
C PRO A 80 9.52 8.66 -9.54
N ASP A 81 9.69 9.83 -10.17
CA ASP A 81 10.15 11.04 -9.49
C ASP A 81 9.04 11.65 -8.65
N ALA A 82 7.81 11.66 -9.15
CA ALA A 82 6.64 12.07 -8.36
C ALA A 82 6.43 11.17 -7.15
N ILE A 83 6.61 9.86 -7.28
CA ILE A 83 6.51 8.92 -6.15
C ILE A 83 7.62 9.20 -5.13
N ARG A 84 8.86 9.42 -5.57
CA ARG A 84 9.96 9.81 -4.67
C ARG A 84 9.67 11.13 -3.94
N ALA A 85 9.11 12.12 -4.63
CA ALA A 85 8.71 13.37 -3.99
C ALA A 85 7.60 13.16 -2.95
N GLY A 86 6.58 12.35 -3.25
CA GLY A 86 5.52 11.99 -2.32
C GLY A 86 6.02 11.21 -1.09
N LEU A 87 6.96 10.28 -1.29
CA LEU A 87 7.65 9.57 -0.20
C LEU A 87 8.41 10.52 0.72
N ALA A 88 9.17 11.46 0.14
CA ALA A 88 9.90 12.45 0.92
C ALA A 88 8.97 13.37 1.72
N ALA A 89 7.85 13.80 1.13
CA ALA A 89 6.84 14.59 1.83
C ALA A 89 6.20 13.82 3.00
N LEU A 90 5.84 12.54 2.79
CA LEU A 90 5.28 11.68 3.84
C LEU A 90 6.26 11.47 5.00
N LEU A 91 7.51 11.11 4.69
CA LEU A 91 8.56 10.83 5.67
C LEU A 91 9.07 12.08 6.40
N GLY A 92 8.90 13.27 5.80
CA GLY A 92 9.13 14.55 6.45
C GLY A 92 7.96 15.02 7.34
N GLY A 93 6.82 14.35 7.28
CA GLY A 93 5.59 14.72 7.99
C GLY A 93 5.07 13.61 8.89
N ASP A 94 3.90 13.07 8.52
CA ASP A 94 3.14 12.16 9.40
C ASP A 94 3.64 10.70 9.39
N ALA A 95 4.51 10.29 8.46
CA ALA A 95 4.99 8.91 8.36
C ALA A 95 6.24 8.65 9.22
N ARG A 96 6.21 7.57 10.01
CA ARG A 96 7.37 7.09 10.79
C ARG A 96 8.37 6.35 9.91
N TYR A 97 7.86 5.45 9.09
CA TYR A 97 8.62 4.70 8.10
C TYR A 97 7.69 4.29 6.96
N VAL A 98 8.26 4.01 5.80
CA VAL A 98 7.53 3.57 4.61
C VAL A 98 8.22 2.38 3.99
N GLU A 99 7.46 1.34 3.69
CA GLU A 99 7.88 0.26 2.80
C GLU A 99 7.38 0.57 1.40
N VAL A 100 8.22 0.44 0.37
CA VAL A 100 7.84 0.70 -1.02
C VAL A 100 8.59 -0.21 -1.97
N GLY A 101 7.92 -0.70 -3.01
CA GLY A 101 8.57 -1.45 -4.06
C GLY A 101 7.64 -1.73 -5.23
N LEU A 102 8.22 -2.17 -6.35
CA LEU A 102 7.46 -2.65 -7.50
C LEU A 102 7.18 -4.14 -7.30
N ARG A 103 5.96 -4.49 -6.87
CA ARG A 103 5.59 -5.86 -6.48
C ARG A 103 4.92 -6.60 -7.62
N GLY A 104 5.40 -7.80 -7.90
CA GLY A 104 4.76 -8.71 -8.84
C GLY A 104 3.39 -9.14 -8.32
N PHE A 105 2.42 -9.29 -9.23
CA PHE A 105 1.11 -9.81 -8.91
C PHE A 105 0.57 -10.78 -9.97
N LEU A 106 -0.38 -11.60 -9.55
CA LEU A 106 -1.28 -12.36 -10.40
C LEU A 106 -2.72 -11.91 -10.12
N ARG A 107 -3.35 -11.26 -11.09
CA ARG A 107 -4.73 -10.77 -11.00
C ARG A 107 -5.66 -11.74 -11.72
N SER A 108 -6.59 -12.35 -11.01
CA SER A 108 -7.59 -13.25 -11.59
C SER A 108 -8.54 -12.48 -12.50
N ALA A 109 -9.27 -13.20 -13.36
CA ALA A 109 -10.33 -12.61 -14.19
C ALA A 109 -11.46 -11.96 -13.35
N GLN A 110 -11.62 -12.40 -12.09
CA GLN A 110 -12.58 -11.87 -11.13
C GLN A 110 -12.02 -10.70 -10.30
N GLY A 111 -10.82 -10.20 -10.62
CA GLY A 111 -10.20 -9.04 -9.97
C GLY A 111 -9.45 -9.34 -8.67
N GLN A 112 -9.42 -10.60 -8.22
CA GLN A 112 -8.63 -10.98 -7.04
C GLN A 112 -7.14 -10.87 -7.35
N THR A 113 -6.39 -10.14 -6.54
CA THR A 113 -4.95 -9.92 -6.75
C THR A 113 -4.16 -10.72 -5.74
N GLU A 114 -3.43 -11.72 -6.24
CA GLU A 114 -2.43 -12.46 -5.47
C GLU A 114 -1.07 -11.77 -5.63
N TRP A 115 -0.47 -11.36 -4.51
CA TRP A 115 0.80 -10.65 -4.53
C TRP A 115 1.97 -11.62 -4.38
N MET A 116 2.94 -11.52 -5.29
CA MET A 116 4.13 -12.35 -5.27
C MET A 116 5.04 -11.98 -4.09
N PRO A 117 5.85 -12.92 -3.58
CA PRO A 117 6.82 -12.63 -2.54
C PRO A 117 7.91 -11.67 -3.04
N TRP A 118 8.42 -10.85 -2.13
CA TRP A 118 9.60 -10.02 -2.39
C TRP A 118 10.84 -10.91 -2.56
N ARG A 119 11.69 -10.57 -3.52
CA ARG A 119 12.99 -11.25 -3.71
C ARG A 119 14.03 -10.73 -2.74
N ARG A 120 13.98 -9.44 -2.43
CA ARG A 120 14.98 -8.76 -1.60
C ARG A 120 14.36 -7.60 -0.85
N ASN A 121 14.89 -7.35 0.35
CA ASN A 121 14.63 -6.13 1.11
C ASN A 121 15.91 -5.28 1.16
N VAL A 122 15.76 -3.96 1.05
CA VAL A 122 16.83 -2.98 1.21
C VAL A 122 16.37 -1.96 2.24
N VAL A 123 17.10 -1.84 3.33
CA VAL A 123 16.83 -0.82 4.35
C VAL A 123 17.63 0.43 4.01
N LEU A 124 16.98 1.57 4.04
CA LEU A 124 17.55 2.88 3.76
C LEU A 124 17.17 3.85 4.87
N PRO A 125 18.03 4.83 5.19
CA PRO A 125 17.63 5.95 6.03
C PRO A 125 16.39 6.64 5.46
N ARG A 126 15.47 7.09 6.32
CA ARG A 126 14.27 7.85 5.89
C ARG A 126 14.53 9.05 4.98
N ALA A 127 15.72 9.67 5.07
CA ALA A 127 16.10 10.81 4.22
C ALA A 127 16.60 10.40 2.82
N ASP A 128 16.97 9.13 2.61
CA ASP A 128 17.64 8.61 1.42
C ASP A 128 16.65 8.17 0.31
N VAL A 129 15.53 8.88 0.16
CA VAL A 129 14.45 8.51 -0.78
C VAL A 129 14.92 8.43 -2.24
N ALA A 130 15.95 9.22 -2.61
CA ALA A 130 16.53 9.20 -3.95
C ALA A 130 17.13 7.83 -4.35
N ARG A 131 17.44 6.97 -3.38
CA ARG A 131 18.02 5.63 -3.62
C ARG A 131 16.97 4.54 -3.90
N VAL A 132 15.68 4.89 -3.91
CA VAL A 132 14.61 3.97 -4.30
C VAL A 132 14.56 3.84 -5.82
N THR A 133 14.92 2.65 -6.32
CA THR A 133 15.09 2.37 -7.76
C THR A 133 13.85 1.76 -8.43
N PHE A 134 12.83 1.36 -7.67
CA PHE A 134 11.62 0.67 -8.15
C PHE A 134 11.90 -0.60 -8.98
N GLU A 135 13.00 -1.29 -8.69
CA GLU A 135 13.30 -2.59 -9.28
C GLU A 135 12.26 -3.65 -8.89
N GLU A 136 11.96 -4.54 -9.84
CA GLU A 136 10.97 -5.59 -9.67
C GLU A 136 11.28 -6.49 -8.47
N SER A 137 10.27 -6.68 -7.62
CA SER A 137 10.33 -7.54 -6.44
C SER A 137 11.39 -7.14 -5.40
N ILE A 138 11.90 -5.90 -5.46
CA ILE A 138 12.71 -5.32 -4.38
C ILE A 138 11.83 -4.41 -3.53
N ARG A 139 11.81 -4.68 -2.23
CA ARG A 139 11.17 -3.81 -1.24
C ARG A 139 12.21 -2.94 -0.56
N PHE A 140 12.02 -1.63 -0.62
CA PHE A 140 12.77 -0.65 0.13
C PHE A 140 12.02 -0.34 1.44
N VAL A 141 12.74 -0.31 2.55
CA VAL A 141 12.22 0.10 3.86
C VAL A 141 12.95 1.38 4.27
N LEU A 142 12.21 2.47 4.35
CA LEU A 142 12.71 3.82 4.66
C LEU A 142 12.41 4.13 6.13
N GLU A 143 13.40 3.96 7.02
CA GLU A 143 13.25 4.10 8.48
C GLU A 143 14.37 4.90 9.20
#